data_AF-A0A553N2X0-F1
#
_entry.id   AF-A0A553N2X0-F1
#
_cell.length_a   1.000
_cell.length_b   1.000
_cell.length_c   1.000
_cell.angle_alpha   90.00
_cell.angle_beta   90.00
_cell.angle_gamma   90.00
#
_symmetry.space_group_name_H-M   'P 1'
#
loop_
_entity.id
_entity.type
_entity.pdbx_description
1 polymer ?
#
loop_
_entity_poly.entity_id
_entity_poly.type
_entity_poly.pdbx_seq_one_letter_code
_entity_poly.pdbx_strand_id
1 'polypeptide(L)' 'MGRSRSVTLFLAFLMIHRNMTLVHAITHLKQRRRICPNWGFLKQLRELDALLLEQRRGTHRPLSFAPPPNP' A
#
# COMPACT_ATOMS: atom_id res chain seq x y z
N MET A 1 17.94 12.40 -14.99
CA MET A 1 16.48 12.55 -14.75
C MET A 1 15.92 11.28 -14.11
N GLY A 2 15.95 11.20 -12.77
CA GLY A 2 15.46 10.05 -11.98
C GLY A 2 14.51 10.52 -10.88
N ARG A 3 13.48 11.28 -11.25
CA ARG A 3 12.53 11.90 -10.30
C ARG A 3 11.24 11.11 -10.10
N SER A 4 10.86 10.27 -11.06
CA SER A 4 9.57 9.56 -11.00
C SER A 4 9.74 8.05 -10.78
N ARG A 5 10.57 7.36 -11.58
CA ARG A 5 10.73 5.89 -11.50
C ARG A 5 11.34 5.40 -10.17
N SER A 6 12.43 6.03 -9.73
CA SER A 6 13.07 5.74 -8.44
C SER A 6 12.16 6.03 -7.25
N VAL A 7 11.38 7.11 -7.34
CA VAL A 7 10.40 7.50 -6.31
C VAL A 7 9.27 6.49 -6.22
N THR A 8 8.74 6.02 -7.35
CA THR A 8 7.71 4.97 -7.39
C THR A 8 8.20 3.67 -6.75
N LEU A 9 9.42 3.24 -7.06
CA LEU A 9 10.01 2.03 -6.45
C LEU A 9 10.21 2.19 -4.94
N PHE A 10 10.68 3.37 -4.50
CA PHE A 10 10.84 3.65 -3.08
C PHE A 10 9.49 3.70 -2.33
N LEU A 11 8.45 4.23 -2.97
CA LEU A 11 7.07 4.20 -2.47
C LEU A 11 6.57 2.76 -2.30
N ALA A 12 6.72 1.92 -3.33
CA ALA A 12 6.33 0.51 -3.26
C ALA A 12 7.10 -0.23 -2.14
N PHE A 13 8.40 0.05 -2.00
CA PHE A 13 9.22 -0.50 -0.91
C PHE A 13 8.67 -0.12 0.47
N LEU A 14 8.32 1.15 0.70
CA LEU A 14 7.71 1.60 1.97
C LEU A 14 6.36 0.93 2.21
N MET A 15 5.55 0.75 1.17
CA MET A 15 4.24 0.12 1.32
C MET A 15 4.34 -1.36 1.69
N ILE A 16 5.28 -2.09 1.07
CA ILE A 16 5.50 -3.53 1.28
C ILE A 16 6.23 -3.79 2.61
N HIS A 17 7.38 -3.14 2.84
CA HIS A 17 8.24 -3.46 3.99
C HIS A 17 7.93 -2.66 5.25
N ARG A 18 7.43 -1.43 5.12
CA ARG A 18 7.07 -0.58 6.28
C ARG A 18 5.58 -0.60 6.58
N ASN A 19 4.81 -1.43 5.88
CA ASN A 19 3.35 -1.52 6.02
C ASN A 19 2.62 -0.17 5.86
N MET A 20 3.24 0.82 5.19
CA MET A 20 2.65 2.14 5.00
C MET A 20 1.56 2.09 3.93
N THR A 21 0.50 2.90 4.09
CA THR A 21 -0.44 3.14 3.00
C THR A 21 0.16 4.10 1.99
N LEU A 22 -0.39 4.11 0.77
CA LEU A 22 0.05 5.02 -0.29
C LEU A 22 0.09 6.48 0.17
N VAL A 23 -0.93 6.94 0.89
CA VAL A 23 -1.02 8.32 1.40
C VAL A 23 0.10 8.63 2.38
N HIS A 24 0.40 7.71 3.30
CA HIS A 24 1.49 7.87 4.27
C HIS A 24 2.85 7.89 3.59
N ALA A 25 3.09 6.97 2.65
CA ALA A 25 4.35 6.91 1.91
C ALA A 25 4.58 8.17 1.06
N ILE A 26 3.53 8.70 0.41
CA ILE A 26 3.59 9.96 -0.34
C ILE A 26 3.87 11.14 0.60
N THR A 27 3.18 11.22 1.73
CA THR A 27 3.35 12.31 2.70
C THR A 27 4.76 12.32 3.27
N HIS A 28 5.29 11.13 3.60
CA HIS A 28 6.66 10.96 4.08
C HIS A 28 7.69 11.48 3.08
N LEU A 29 7.50 11.18 1.79
CA LEU A 29 8.39 11.68 0.75
C LEU A 29 8.20 13.17 0.46
N LYS A 30 6.97 13.68 0.47
CA LYS A 30 6.69 15.13 0.31
C LYS A 30 7.40 15.96 1.38
N GLN A 31 7.54 15.44 2.60
CA GLN A 31 8.29 16.10 3.67
C GLN A 31 9.80 16.15 3.41
N ARG A 32 10.37 15.12 2.74
CA ARG A 32 11.81 15.07 2.46
C ARG A 32 12.22 15.71 1.14
N ARG A 33 11.35 15.68 0.11
CA ARG A 33 11.57 16.32 -1.21
C ARG A 33 10.24 16.72 -1.86
N ARG A 34 10.23 17.85 -2.58
CA ARG A 34 9.14 18.19 -3.49
C ARG A 34 9.10 17.20 -4.65
N ILE A 35 8.23 16.20 -4.54
CA ILE A 35 7.94 15.22 -5.59
C ILE A 35 6.48 15.35 -6.04
N CYS A 36 6.28 15.29 -7.35
CA CYS A 36 4.98 15.21 -8.00
C CYS A 36 4.98 13.94 -8.84
N PRO A 37 4.48 12.80 -8.33
CA PRO A 37 4.41 11.58 -9.13
C PRO A 37 3.48 11.79 -10.33
N ASN A 38 3.87 11.25 -11.49
CA ASN A 38 2.99 11.23 -12.66
C ASN A 38 1.74 10.38 -12.37
N TRP A 39 0.60 10.78 -12.93
CA TRP A 39 -0.69 10.13 -12.66
C TRP A 39 -0.69 8.63 -12.98
N GLY A 40 0.03 8.20 -14.03
CA GLY A 40 0.19 6.79 -14.37
C GLY A 40 0.84 5.95 -13.26
N PHE A 41 1.89 6.46 -12.61
CA PHE A 41 2.52 5.77 -11.47
C PHE A 41 1.62 5.77 -10.24
N LEU A 42 0.83 6.82 -10.04
CA LEU A 42 -0.14 6.88 -8.95
C LEU A 42 -1.21 5.78 -9.09
N LYS A 43 -1.66 5.51 -10.33
CA LYS A 43 -2.60 4.44 -10.62
C LYS A 43 -2.02 3.07 -10.24
N GLN A 44 -0.78 2.79 -10.67
CA GLN A 44 -0.09 1.54 -10.35
C GLN A 44 0.13 1.37 -8.84
N LEU A 45 0.51 2.44 -8.14
CA LEU A 45 0.67 2.43 -6.69
C LEU A 45 -0.65 2.23 -5.96
N ARG A 46 -1.77 2.74 -6.48
CA ARG A 46 -3.10 2.52 -5.92
C ARG A 46 -3.55 1.06 -6.06
N GLU A 47 -3.27 0.43 -7.20
CA GLU A 47 -3.52 -1.01 -7.39
C GLU A 47 -2.69 -1.84 -6.41
N LEU A 48 -1.42 -1.46 -6.18
CA LEU A 48 -0.58 -2.10 -5.16
C LEU A 48 -1.14 -1.91 -3.74
N ASP A 49 -1.63 -0.71 -3.38
CA ASP A 49 -2.21 -0.42 -2.07
C ASP A 49 -3.44 -1.30 -1.79
N ALA A 50 -4.32 -1.44 -2.79
CA ALA A 50 -5.50 -2.31 -2.70
C ALA A 50 -5.09 -3.77 -2.49
N LEU A 51 -4.14 -4.28 -3.28
CA LEU A 51 -3.65 -5.65 -3.16
C LEU A 51 -3.01 -5.89 -1.79
N LEU A 52 -2.19 -4.96 -1.31
CA LEU A 52 -1.58 -5.07 0.02
C LEU A 52 -2.62 -5.00 1.13
N LEU A 53 -3.67 -4.18 0.99
CA LEU A 53 -4.76 -4.11 1.96
C LEU A 53 -5.56 -5.40 2.01
N GLU A 54 -5.84 -6.02 0.86
CA GLU A 54 -6.47 -7.34 0.77
C GLU A 54 -5.60 -8.42 1.40
N GLN A 55 -4.29 -8.45 1.11
CA GLN A 55 -3.36 -9.37 1.74
C GLN A 55 -3.36 -9.21 3.26
N ARG A 56 -3.35 -7.98 3.77
CA ARG A 56 -3.36 -7.66 5.20
C ARG A 56 -4.69 -8.01 5.88
N ARG A 57 -5.82 -7.86 5.17
CA ARG A 57 -7.15 -8.29 5.64
C ARG A 57 -7.30 -9.81 5.61
N GLY A 58 -6.75 -10.47 4.59
CA GLY A 58 -6.76 -11.93 4.46
C GLY A 58 -5.88 -12.65 5.49
N THR A 59 -4.88 -11.97 6.06
CA THR A 59 -4.09 -12.51 7.19
C THR A 59 -4.85 -12.48 8.51
N HIS A 60 -6.03 -11.84 8.57
CA HIS A 60 -6.94 -11.87 9.70
C HIS A 60 -8.27 -12.54 9.31
N ARG A 61 -8.20 -13.76 8.77
CA ARG A 61 -9.28 -14.73 8.92
C ARG A 61 -9.07 -15.42 10.28
N PRO A 62 -9.78 -15.03 11.37
CA PRO A 62 -9.97 -16.01 12.43
C PRO A 62 -10.75 -17.14 11.78
N LEU A 63 -10.11 -18.30 11.63
CA LEU A 63 -10.74 -19.56 11.24
C LEU A 63 -11.63 -20.10 12.38
N SER A 64 -12.31 -19.24 13.13
CA SER A 64 -13.11 -19.65 14.29
C SER A 64 -14.33 -18.73 14.43
N PHE A 65 -15.44 -19.34 14.81
CA PHE A 65 -16.76 -18.75 15.09
C PHE A 65 -17.73 -18.59 13.91
N ALA A 66 -17.91 -19.66 13.13
CA ALA A 66 -19.28 -19.99 12.73
C ALA A 66 -19.87 -20.86 13.86
N PRO A 67 -20.91 -20.42 14.58
CA PRO A 67 -21.55 -21.25 15.61
C PRO A 67 -22.18 -22.49 14.96
N PRO A 68 -22.24 -23.63 15.65
CA PRO A 68 -22.89 -24.83 15.12
C PRO A 68 -24.36 -24.52 14.83
N PRO A 69 -24.95 -25.08 13.76
CA PRO A 69 -26.40 -25.10 13.64
C PRO A 69 -26.93 -25.94 14.81
N ASN A 70 -27.75 -25.33 15.65
CA ASN A 70 -28.46 -25.98 16.76
C ASN A 70 -29.95 -25.66 16.61
N PRO A 71 -30.87 -26.56 17.04
CA PRO A 71 -30.81 -28.03 17.14
C PRO A 71 -31.44 -28.73 15.93
#